data_AF-A0A1G7HE44-F1
#
_entry.id   AF-A0A1G7HE44-F1
#
_cell.length_a   1.000
_cell.length_b   1.000
_cell.length_c   1.000
_cell.angle_alpha   90.00
_cell.angle_beta   90.00
_cell.angle_gamma   90.00
#
_symmetry.space_group_name_H-M   'P 1'
#
loop_
_entity.id
_entity.type
_entity.pdbx_description
1 polymer ?
#
loop_
_entity_poly.entity_id
_entity_poly.type
_entity_poly.pdbx_seq_one_letter_code
_entity_poly.pdbx_strand_id
1 'polypeptide(L)'
;MRDRTSRIATSPLHVEQLWQRYQRVRAASERICEPLEPEDYVIQSMPDVSPPKWHLAHVTWFFEAFVLQPFLRGYRPLDERYDHLFNSYYKTHGTPFERARRGLLSRPTVSEVYAYRSHVDLAMERLLTRRGGDLDDEVLQRVELGLEHEQQHQELLLMDIKHILAQNPLRPVYRHDLKPGGAAAGKLQWVRFPAGLRHVGHTGEDFAFDCERPRHRVFVEAFQLASRPVSNGEYLQFIRDGGYRSTALWLADGWDHIQRAGWQAPLYWLREGDDWLELTLGGPRELDLDAPVCHLSYFEAEAFATWAQARLPREEEWEVAAQDEPLWGNFVENDHLQPVAASAGDGLQQLYGDVWEWTASAYRPYPGFSPLGGSLGEYNGKFMSGQMVLRGGSCATPEDHVRPTYRNFFYPTMRWQFSGLRLAKEL
;
A
#
# COMPACT_ATOMS: atom_id res chain seq x y z
N MET A 1 -1.93 -13.76 40.18
CA MET A 1 -2.69 -12.49 40.05
C MET A 1 -3.32 -12.52 38.68
N ARG A 2 -4.65 -12.62 38.62
CA ARG A 2 -5.40 -12.71 37.36
C ARG A 2 -5.51 -11.31 36.78
N ASP A 3 -5.07 -11.19 35.54
CA ASP A 3 -5.11 -9.95 34.77
C ASP A 3 -6.57 -9.56 34.52
N ARG A 4 -6.92 -8.31 34.84
CA ARG A 4 -8.23 -7.72 34.57
C ARG A 4 -8.15 -7.18 33.16
N THR A 5 -8.47 -8.00 32.17
CA THR A 5 -8.88 -7.52 30.85
C THR A 5 -10.10 -6.63 31.06
N SER A 6 -9.88 -5.32 30.91
CA SER A 6 -10.90 -4.30 30.78
C SER A 6 -11.84 -4.71 29.65
N ARG A 7 -13.02 -5.23 29.98
CA ARG A 7 -14.10 -5.40 29.00
C ARG A 7 -14.47 -4.01 28.52
N ILE A 8 -14.21 -3.70 27.26
CA ILE A 8 -14.83 -2.53 26.65
C ILE A 8 -16.32 -2.87 26.60
N ALA A 9 -17.17 -2.09 27.28
CA ALA A 9 -18.61 -2.22 27.10
C ALA A 9 -18.91 -1.81 25.66
N THR A 10 -19.04 -2.78 24.76
CA THR A 10 -19.25 -2.54 23.34
C THR A 10 -20.67 -2.05 23.12
N SER A 11 -20.78 -0.73 22.95
CA SER A 11 -22.07 -0.08 22.69
C SER A 11 -22.69 -0.65 21.41
N PRO A 12 -24.01 -0.91 21.36
CA PRO A 12 -24.71 -1.28 20.13
C PRO A 12 -24.40 -0.34 18.94
N LEU A 13 -24.11 0.93 19.22
CA LEU A 13 -23.72 1.92 18.22
C LEU A 13 -22.38 1.57 17.54
N HIS A 14 -21.42 1.02 18.30
CA HIS A 14 -20.09 0.67 17.78
C HIS A 14 -20.16 -0.51 16.81
N VAL A 15 -20.98 -1.51 17.13
CA VAL A 15 -21.18 -2.69 16.26
C VAL A 15 -21.88 -2.29 14.96
N GLU A 16 -22.86 -1.40 15.03
CA GLU A 16 -23.54 -0.85 13.85
C GLU A 16 -22.56 -0.07 12.96
N GLN A 17 -21.70 0.77 13.54
CA GLN A 17 -20.66 1.48 12.80
C GLN A 17 -19.66 0.52 12.13
N LEU A 18 -19.24 -0.53 12.83
CA LEU A 18 -18.35 -1.55 12.30
C LEU A 18 -19.00 -2.32 11.13
N TRP A 19 -20.29 -2.65 11.23
CA TRP A 19 -21.03 -3.28 10.15
C TRP A 19 -21.15 -2.38 8.91
N GLN A 20 -21.47 -1.10 9.10
CA GLN A 20 -21.51 -0.13 7.99
C GLN A 20 -20.12 0.04 7.34
N ARG A 21 -19.05 0.06 8.14
CA ARG A 21 -17.68 0.08 7.62
C ARG A 21 -17.37 -1.19 6.85
N TYR A 22 -17.76 -2.37 7.36
CA TYR A 22 -17.62 -3.63 6.65
C TYR A 22 -18.27 -3.56 5.27
N GLN A 23 -19.53 -3.15 5.19
CA GLN A 23 -20.24 -3.00 3.92
C GLN A 23 -19.52 -2.02 2.96
N ARG A 24 -19.08 -0.86 3.44
CA ARG A 24 -18.34 0.13 2.62
C ARG A 24 -17.05 -0.44 2.05
N VAL A 25 -16.23 -1.08 2.90
CA VAL A 25 -14.93 -1.64 2.52
C VAL A 25 -15.13 -2.79 1.54
N ARG A 26 -16.05 -3.73 1.81
CA ARG A 26 -16.35 -4.84 0.90
C ARG A 26 -16.82 -4.37 -0.47
N ALA A 27 -17.67 -3.35 -0.51
CA ALA A 27 -18.16 -2.77 -1.76
C ALA A 27 -17.05 -2.04 -2.54
N ALA A 28 -16.06 -1.44 -1.86
CA ALA A 28 -14.96 -0.75 -2.53
C ALA A 28 -14.10 -1.73 -3.36
N SER A 29 -13.81 -2.92 -2.85
CA SER A 29 -13.09 -3.97 -3.59
C SER A 29 -13.81 -4.38 -4.87
N GLU A 30 -15.15 -4.46 -4.83
CA GLU A 30 -15.95 -4.82 -6.00
C GLU A 30 -16.02 -3.67 -7.02
N ARG A 31 -16.15 -2.42 -6.57
CA ARG A 31 -16.09 -1.23 -7.45
C ARG A 31 -14.76 -1.11 -8.19
N ILE A 32 -13.65 -1.48 -7.55
CA ILE A 32 -12.33 -1.51 -8.22
C ILE A 32 -12.28 -2.58 -9.32
N CYS A 33 -13.04 -3.66 -9.18
CA CYS A 33 -13.02 -4.74 -10.16
C CYS A 33 -14.12 -4.59 -11.23
N GLU A 34 -15.18 -3.81 -10.98
CA GLU A 34 -16.32 -3.60 -11.87
C GLU A 34 -15.94 -3.29 -13.34
N PRO A 35 -14.91 -2.47 -13.65
CA PRO A 35 -14.55 -2.15 -15.03
C PRO A 35 -13.81 -3.27 -15.78
N LEU A 36 -13.40 -4.35 -15.11
CA LEU A 36 -12.56 -5.39 -15.67
C LEU A 36 -13.36 -6.38 -16.53
N GLU A 37 -12.74 -6.86 -17.61
CA GLU A 37 -13.25 -8.01 -18.36
C GLU A 37 -12.92 -9.32 -17.62
N PRO A 38 -13.69 -10.41 -17.80
CA PRO A 38 -13.44 -11.69 -17.12
C PRO A 38 -12.01 -12.22 -17.27
N GLU A 39 -11.36 -11.95 -18.40
CA GLU A 39 -9.98 -12.31 -18.69
C GLU A 39 -8.96 -11.55 -17.82
N ASP A 40 -9.24 -10.30 -17.45
CA ASP A 40 -8.32 -9.50 -16.62
C ASP A 40 -8.21 -10.05 -15.20
N TYR A 41 -9.27 -10.72 -14.71
CA TYR A 41 -9.32 -11.33 -13.39
C TYR A 41 -8.39 -12.54 -13.19
N VAL A 42 -7.86 -13.12 -14.27
CA VAL A 42 -7.15 -14.42 -14.22
C VAL A 42 -5.64 -14.32 -14.42
N ILE A 43 -5.14 -13.20 -14.96
CA ILE A 43 -3.74 -13.07 -15.34
C ILE A 43 -2.85 -12.81 -14.12
N GLN A 44 -1.69 -13.46 -14.11
CA GLN A 44 -0.57 -13.15 -13.22
C GLN A 44 0.63 -12.74 -14.07
N SER A 45 0.83 -11.43 -14.24
CA SER A 45 1.85 -10.87 -15.13
C SER A 45 3.29 -10.99 -14.60
N MET A 46 3.45 -11.15 -13.29
CA MET A 46 4.72 -11.48 -12.62
C MET A 46 4.44 -12.15 -11.26
N PRO A 47 5.42 -12.83 -10.62
CA PRO A 47 5.19 -13.53 -9.36
C PRO A 47 4.65 -12.65 -8.22
N ASP A 48 4.95 -11.35 -8.27
CA ASP A 48 4.50 -10.43 -7.23
C ASP A 48 3.06 -9.96 -7.38
N VAL A 49 2.57 -9.90 -8.62
CA VAL A 49 1.17 -9.61 -8.96
C VAL A 49 0.31 -10.84 -8.66
N SER A 50 -0.88 -10.64 -8.13
CA SER A 50 -1.92 -11.66 -8.02
C SER A 50 -3.10 -11.34 -8.92
N PRO A 51 -3.78 -12.35 -9.49
CA PRO A 51 -4.98 -12.10 -10.28
C PRO A 51 -6.07 -11.39 -9.46
N PRO A 52 -6.84 -10.44 -10.02
CA PRO A 52 -7.89 -9.72 -9.29
C PRO A 52 -8.89 -10.64 -8.56
N LYS A 53 -9.29 -11.77 -9.18
CA LYS A 53 -10.17 -12.73 -8.49
C LYS A 53 -9.52 -13.40 -7.28
N TRP A 54 -8.19 -13.56 -7.28
CA TRP A 54 -7.47 -14.08 -6.12
C TRP A 54 -7.52 -13.08 -4.97
N HIS A 55 -7.34 -11.78 -5.23
CA HIS A 55 -7.50 -10.74 -4.21
C HIS A 55 -8.89 -10.77 -3.58
N LEU A 56 -9.93 -10.73 -4.41
CA LEU A 56 -11.33 -10.78 -3.97
C LEU A 56 -11.64 -12.00 -3.10
N ALA A 57 -11.13 -13.17 -3.48
CA ALA A 57 -11.30 -14.40 -2.71
C ALA A 57 -10.43 -14.44 -1.46
N HIS A 58 -9.21 -13.89 -1.50
CA HIS A 58 -8.28 -13.88 -0.37
C HIS A 58 -8.76 -13.03 0.80
N VAL A 59 -9.23 -11.81 0.52
CA VAL A 59 -9.79 -10.96 1.59
C VAL A 59 -11.05 -11.56 2.20
N THR A 60 -11.81 -12.31 1.39
CA THR A 60 -12.98 -13.08 1.84
C THR A 60 -12.58 -14.25 2.72
N TRP A 61 -11.53 -14.98 2.32
CA TRP A 61 -10.93 -16.05 3.10
C TRP A 61 -10.44 -15.57 4.46
N PHE A 62 -9.89 -14.37 4.56
CA PHE A 62 -9.46 -13.82 5.85
C PHE A 62 -10.61 -13.79 6.86
N PHE A 63 -11.77 -13.24 6.48
CA PHE A 63 -12.95 -13.21 7.35
C PHE A 63 -13.47 -14.62 7.64
N GLU A 64 -13.49 -15.51 6.64
CA GLU A 64 -13.90 -16.90 6.85
C GLU A 64 -13.02 -17.62 7.88
N ALA A 65 -11.70 -17.59 7.68
CA ALA A 65 -10.72 -18.34 8.46
C ALA A 65 -10.52 -17.75 9.87
N PHE A 66 -10.39 -16.44 9.99
CA PHE A 66 -10.00 -15.80 11.25
C PHE A 66 -11.17 -15.23 12.04
N VAL A 67 -12.36 -15.10 11.45
CA VAL A 67 -13.55 -14.56 12.14
C VAL A 67 -14.72 -15.57 12.17
N LEU A 68 -15.19 -16.06 11.02
CA LEU A 68 -16.40 -16.88 10.99
C LEU A 68 -16.17 -18.28 11.56
N GLN A 69 -15.11 -18.98 11.15
CA GLN A 69 -14.82 -20.33 11.65
C GLN A 69 -14.63 -20.36 13.18
N PRO A 70 -13.89 -19.43 13.81
CA PRO A 70 -13.70 -19.45 15.27
C PRO A 70 -14.93 -18.98 16.06
N PHE A 71 -15.70 -18.02 15.54
CA PHE A 71 -16.69 -17.29 16.36
C PHE A 71 -18.15 -17.49 15.95
N LEU A 72 -18.45 -17.90 14.71
CA LEU A 72 -19.82 -18.19 14.28
C LEU A 72 -20.14 -19.69 14.42
N ARG A 73 -20.78 -20.05 15.55
CA ARG A 73 -21.16 -21.44 15.84
C ARG A 73 -22.00 -22.03 14.70
N GLY A 74 -21.56 -23.18 14.19
CA GLY A 74 -22.25 -23.92 13.12
C GLY A 74 -22.02 -23.35 11.72
N TYR A 75 -21.07 -22.42 11.56
CA TYR A 75 -20.60 -21.99 10.25
C TYR A 75 -20.10 -23.18 9.41
N ARG A 76 -20.39 -23.15 8.11
CA ARG A 76 -19.92 -24.13 7.14
C ARG A 76 -19.27 -23.38 5.98
N PRO A 77 -18.01 -23.70 5.63
CA PRO A 77 -17.39 -23.15 4.43
C PRO A 77 -18.20 -23.48 3.18
N LEU A 78 -18.18 -22.57 2.20
CA LEU A 78 -18.82 -22.82 0.91
C LEU A 78 -18.12 -23.96 0.16
N ASP A 79 -16.78 -23.99 0.22
CA ASP A 79 -15.92 -25.05 -0.31
C ASP A 79 -14.66 -25.17 0.57
N GLU A 80 -14.42 -26.34 1.14
CA GLU A 80 -13.29 -26.57 2.05
C GLU A 80 -11.92 -26.39 1.37
N ARG A 81 -11.86 -26.49 0.02
CA ARG A 81 -10.62 -26.33 -0.74
C ARG A 81 -10.15 -24.87 -0.82
N TYR A 82 -11.05 -23.92 -0.58
CA TYR A 82 -10.74 -22.49 -0.68
C TYR A 82 -9.72 -22.04 0.36
N ASP A 83 -9.67 -22.69 1.52
CA ASP A 83 -8.65 -22.44 2.53
C ASP A 83 -7.22 -22.63 1.98
N HIS A 84 -7.00 -23.72 1.25
CA HIS A 84 -5.71 -23.97 0.60
C HIS A 84 -5.38 -22.95 -0.51
N LEU A 85 -6.37 -22.61 -1.33
CA LEU A 85 -6.17 -21.75 -2.52
C LEU A 85 -5.96 -20.27 -2.16
N PHE A 86 -6.62 -19.81 -1.10
CA PHE A 86 -6.69 -18.40 -0.74
C PHE A 86 -5.94 -18.05 0.53
N ASN A 87 -5.37 -19.00 1.26
CA ASN A 87 -4.33 -18.69 2.23
C ASN A 87 -3.11 -18.09 1.51
N SER A 88 -2.70 -16.88 1.91
CA SER A 88 -1.57 -16.16 1.31
C SER A 88 -0.23 -16.77 1.73
N TYR A 89 0.01 -16.85 3.04
CA TYR A 89 1.30 -17.20 3.62
C TYR A 89 1.23 -17.72 5.06
N TYR A 90 0.06 -17.92 5.66
CA TYR A 90 -0.09 -18.32 7.06
C TYR A 90 0.22 -19.81 7.22
N LYS A 91 1.50 -20.12 7.49
CA LYS A 91 2.01 -21.50 7.54
C LYS A 91 1.55 -22.24 8.79
N THR A 92 1.28 -21.52 9.87
CA THR A 92 0.69 -22.07 11.09
C THR A 92 -0.81 -22.35 10.96
N HIS A 93 -1.50 -21.69 10.02
CA HIS A 93 -2.91 -21.95 9.71
C HIS A 93 -3.09 -23.15 8.78
N GLY A 94 -2.28 -23.22 7.72
CA GLY A 94 -2.34 -24.30 6.74
C GLY A 94 -1.24 -24.25 5.70
N THR A 95 -1.35 -25.09 4.67
CA THR A 95 -0.43 -25.07 3.53
C THR A 95 -1.00 -24.20 2.43
N PRO A 96 -0.43 -23.02 2.12
CA PRO A 96 -0.94 -22.16 1.05
C PRO A 96 -0.56 -22.70 -0.33
N PHE A 97 -1.40 -22.42 -1.32
CA PHE A 97 -1.08 -22.62 -2.74
C PHE A 97 0.11 -21.75 -3.16
N GLU A 98 0.88 -22.22 -4.14
CA GLU A 98 2.11 -21.56 -4.59
C GLU A 98 1.83 -20.18 -5.21
N ARG A 99 2.38 -19.11 -4.59
CA ARG A 99 2.15 -17.71 -4.98
C ARG A 99 2.40 -17.45 -6.46
N ALA A 100 3.51 -17.94 -7.01
CA ALA A 100 3.93 -17.71 -8.39
C ALA A 100 3.04 -18.41 -9.45
N ARG A 101 2.07 -19.23 -9.00
CA ARG A 101 1.19 -20.03 -9.87
C ARG A 101 -0.28 -19.66 -9.72
N ARG A 102 -0.62 -18.59 -8.99
CA ARG A 102 -2.00 -18.14 -8.79
C ARG A 102 -2.72 -17.89 -10.12
N GLY A 103 -2.01 -17.36 -11.13
CA GLY A 103 -2.56 -17.14 -12.48
C GLY A 103 -2.81 -18.40 -13.31
N LEU A 104 -2.41 -19.59 -12.84
CA LEU A 104 -2.73 -20.86 -13.51
C LEU A 104 -4.12 -21.39 -13.12
N LEU A 105 -4.77 -20.79 -12.12
CA LEU A 105 -6.03 -21.25 -11.59
C LEU A 105 -7.20 -20.64 -12.37
N SER A 106 -7.65 -21.32 -13.43
CA SER A 106 -8.88 -20.95 -14.13
C SER A 106 -10.15 -21.18 -13.28
N ARG A 107 -10.04 -21.99 -12.21
CA ARG A 107 -11.09 -22.21 -11.20
C ARG A 107 -10.59 -21.86 -9.79
N PRO A 108 -11.46 -21.32 -8.92
CA PRO A 108 -12.83 -20.92 -9.21
C PRO A 108 -12.91 -19.75 -10.20
N THR A 109 -14.01 -19.73 -10.94
CA THR A 109 -14.40 -18.67 -11.88
C THR A 109 -14.67 -17.37 -11.14
N VAL A 110 -14.70 -16.25 -11.87
CA VAL A 110 -15.03 -14.94 -11.30
C VAL A 110 -16.40 -14.98 -10.59
N SER A 111 -17.43 -15.54 -11.23
CA SER A 111 -18.76 -15.67 -10.62
C SER A 111 -18.77 -16.55 -9.36
N GLU A 112 -17.98 -17.62 -9.31
CA GLU A 112 -17.86 -18.46 -8.10
C GLU A 112 -17.13 -17.72 -6.96
N VAL A 113 -16.19 -16.83 -7.28
CA VAL A 113 -15.55 -15.95 -6.29
C VAL A 113 -16.53 -14.91 -5.75
N TYR A 114 -17.35 -14.27 -6.60
CA TYR A 114 -18.41 -13.37 -6.12
C TYR A 114 -19.46 -14.10 -5.27
N ALA A 115 -19.85 -15.32 -5.64
CA ALA A 115 -20.73 -16.14 -4.81
C ALA A 115 -20.09 -16.47 -3.43
N TYR A 116 -18.78 -16.68 -3.40
CA TYR A 116 -18.04 -16.85 -2.14
C TYR A 116 -18.02 -15.59 -1.29
N ARG A 117 -17.80 -14.41 -1.89
CA ARG A 117 -17.94 -13.11 -1.22
C ARG A 117 -19.30 -13.00 -0.56
N SER A 118 -20.38 -13.18 -1.32
CA SER A 118 -21.75 -13.08 -0.80
C SER A 118 -22.05 -14.09 0.32
N HIS A 119 -21.55 -15.33 0.23
CA HIS A 119 -21.70 -16.34 1.28
C HIS A 119 -21.08 -15.89 2.61
N VAL A 120 -19.86 -15.36 2.55
CA VAL A 120 -19.14 -14.85 3.74
C VAL A 120 -19.79 -13.57 4.25
N ASP A 121 -20.19 -12.65 3.39
CA ASP A 121 -20.83 -11.39 3.77
C ASP A 121 -22.16 -11.64 4.54
N LEU A 122 -22.98 -12.59 4.09
CA LEU A 122 -24.21 -13.02 4.79
C LEU A 122 -23.90 -13.64 6.16
N ALA A 123 -22.80 -14.38 6.28
CA ALA A 123 -22.39 -14.95 7.55
C ALA A 123 -21.81 -13.89 8.51
N MET A 124 -21.12 -12.89 7.98
CA MET A 124 -20.62 -11.72 8.74
C MET A 124 -21.77 -10.87 9.24
N GLU A 125 -22.80 -10.62 8.42
CA GLU A 125 -24.04 -9.96 8.85
C GLU A 125 -24.64 -10.71 10.05
N ARG A 126 -24.85 -12.02 9.92
CA ARG A 126 -25.40 -12.85 11.00
C ARG A 126 -24.57 -12.82 12.28
N LEU A 127 -23.24 -12.71 12.17
CA LEU A 127 -22.36 -12.61 13.33
C LEU A 127 -22.51 -11.23 14.00
N LEU A 128 -22.41 -10.16 13.22
CA LEU A 128 -22.34 -8.78 13.72
C LEU A 128 -23.70 -8.23 14.15
N THR A 129 -24.80 -8.63 13.52
CA THR A 129 -26.15 -8.12 13.85
C THR A 129 -26.93 -9.03 14.81
N ARG A 130 -26.25 -9.99 15.45
CA ARG A 130 -26.88 -10.94 16.37
C ARG A 130 -27.48 -10.23 17.58
N ARG A 131 -28.78 -10.43 17.83
CA ARG A 131 -29.46 -9.86 19.01
C ARG A 131 -29.05 -10.56 20.32
N GLY A 132 -28.78 -9.77 21.36
CA GLY A 132 -28.78 -10.22 22.76
C GLY A 132 -27.46 -10.77 23.31
N GLY A 133 -26.32 -10.45 22.72
CA GLY A 133 -25.01 -10.73 23.32
C GLY A 133 -23.99 -9.66 22.94
N ASP A 134 -23.18 -9.23 23.91
CA ASP A 134 -21.98 -8.44 23.65
C ASP A 134 -21.05 -9.28 22.75
N LEU A 135 -20.56 -8.71 21.65
CA LEU A 135 -19.52 -9.34 20.84
C LEU A 135 -18.22 -9.32 21.65
N ASP A 136 -17.47 -10.42 21.58
CA ASP A 136 -16.15 -10.50 22.19
C ASP A 136 -15.23 -9.43 21.58
N ASP A 137 -14.42 -8.77 22.41
CA ASP A 137 -13.45 -7.76 21.97
C ASP A 137 -12.50 -8.36 20.92
N GLU A 138 -12.18 -9.66 21.02
CA GLU A 138 -11.36 -10.35 20.03
C GLU A 138 -12.03 -10.43 18.65
N VAL A 139 -13.37 -10.58 18.59
CA VAL A 139 -14.10 -10.58 17.33
C VAL A 139 -13.98 -9.21 16.67
N LEU A 140 -14.20 -8.14 17.44
CA LEU A 140 -14.13 -6.77 16.91
C LEU A 140 -12.73 -6.44 16.40
N GLN A 141 -11.69 -6.82 17.16
CA GLN A 141 -10.30 -6.62 16.76
C GLN A 141 -9.94 -7.37 15.46
N ARG A 142 -10.41 -8.60 15.29
CA ARG A 142 -10.13 -9.38 14.07
C ARG A 142 -10.94 -8.92 12.86
N VAL A 143 -12.16 -8.43 13.08
CA VAL A 143 -12.97 -7.79 12.02
C VAL A 143 -12.25 -6.53 11.55
N GLU A 144 -11.85 -5.66 12.48
CA GLU A 144 -11.10 -4.44 12.21
C GLU A 144 -9.80 -4.73 11.43
N LEU A 145 -9.00 -5.70 11.90
CA LEU A 145 -7.81 -6.16 11.18
C LEU A 145 -8.12 -6.66 9.77
N GLY A 146 -9.23 -7.40 9.60
CA GLY A 146 -9.67 -7.89 8.30
C GLY A 146 -10.08 -6.77 7.34
N LEU A 147 -10.66 -5.69 7.85
CA LEU A 147 -11.01 -4.51 7.06
C LEU A 147 -9.76 -3.77 6.58
N GLU A 148 -8.81 -3.54 7.48
CA GLU A 148 -7.53 -2.91 7.14
C GLU A 148 -6.71 -3.78 6.17
N HIS A 149 -6.76 -5.11 6.33
CA HIS A 149 -6.20 -6.07 5.38
C HIS A 149 -6.87 -5.98 4.00
N GLU A 150 -8.20 -5.86 3.94
CA GLU A 150 -8.89 -5.68 2.66
C GLU A 150 -8.54 -4.35 1.99
N GLN A 151 -8.32 -3.27 2.76
CA GLN A 151 -7.85 -1.99 2.23
C GLN A 151 -6.42 -2.05 1.66
N GLN A 152 -5.52 -2.81 2.29
CA GLN A 152 -4.22 -3.13 1.67
C GLN A 152 -4.40 -3.84 0.33
N HIS A 153 -5.35 -4.77 0.26
CA HIS A 153 -5.66 -5.50 -0.97
C HIS A 153 -6.40 -4.68 -2.03
N GLN A 154 -7.12 -3.62 -1.65
CA GLN A 154 -7.69 -2.65 -2.59
C GLN A 154 -6.62 -1.85 -3.28
N GLU A 155 -5.59 -1.42 -2.54
CA GLU A 155 -4.43 -0.77 -3.13
C GLU A 155 -3.68 -1.73 -4.07
N LEU A 156 -3.41 -2.98 -3.61
CA LEU A 156 -2.78 -4.01 -4.45
C LEU A 156 -3.61 -4.32 -5.70
N LEU A 157 -4.95 -4.36 -5.61
CA LEU A 157 -5.81 -4.55 -6.78
C LEU A 157 -5.52 -3.50 -7.86
N LEU A 158 -5.45 -2.22 -7.49
CA LEU A 158 -5.16 -1.14 -8.45
C LEU A 158 -3.74 -1.25 -9.03
N MET A 159 -2.73 -1.60 -8.22
CA MET A 159 -1.36 -1.83 -8.67
C MET A 159 -1.27 -3.00 -9.66
N ASP A 160 -1.94 -4.10 -9.32
CA ASP A 160 -1.89 -5.36 -10.04
C ASP A 160 -2.70 -5.29 -11.35
N ILE A 161 -3.88 -4.67 -11.32
CA ILE A 161 -4.68 -4.33 -12.52
C ILE A 161 -3.86 -3.47 -13.47
N LYS A 162 -3.23 -2.39 -12.97
CA LYS A 162 -2.38 -1.51 -13.80
C LYS A 162 -1.25 -2.32 -14.46
N HIS A 163 -0.59 -3.19 -13.71
CA HIS A 163 0.49 -4.01 -14.24
C HIS A 163 0.01 -5.03 -15.28
N ILE A 164 -1.12 -5.70 -15.04
CA ILE A 164 -1.74 -6.67 -15.97
C ILE A 164 -2.06 -5.99 -17.31
N LEU A 165 -2.78 -4.87 -17.26
CA LEU A 165 -3.20 -4.13 -18.46
C LEU A 165 -2.01 -3.55 -19.22
N ALA A 166 -0.98 -3.07 -18.51
CA ALA A 166 0.24 -2.55 -19.12
C ALA A 166 1.06 -3.60 -19.89
N GLN A 167 0.86 -4.91 -19.64
CA GLN A 167 1.52 -5.95 -20.44
C GLN A 167 0.91 -6.10 -21.84
N ASN A 168 -0.32 -5.64 -22.04
CA ASN A 168 -1.02 -5.84 -23.29
C ASN A 168 -0.62 -4.77 -24.31
N PRO A 169 -0.10 -5.15 -25.51
CA PRO A 169 0.35 -4.18 -26.52
C PRO A 169 -0.79 -3.32 -27.08
N LEU A 170 -2.05 -3.71 -26.89
CA LEU A 170 -3.22 -2.90 -27.22
C LEU A 170 -3.43 -1.72 -26.26
N ARG A 171 -2.68 -1.67 -25.15
CA ARG A 171 -2.74 -0.62 -24.11
C ARG A 171 -4.19 -0.36 -23.64
N PRO A 172 -4.91 -1.40 -23.17
CA PRO A 172 -6.28 -1.26 -22.71
C PRO A 172 -6.39 -0.24 -21.58
N VAL A 173 -7.51 0.46 -21.55
CA VAL A 173 -7.81 1.47 -20.53
C VAL A 173 -8.69 0.83 -19.46
N TYR A 174 -8.33 0.96 -18.19
CA TYR A 174 -9.14 0.48 -17.07
C TYR A 174 -10.42 1.29 -16.93
N ARG A 175 -10.32 2.63 -16.94
CA ARG A 175 -11.47 3.55 -16.88
C ARG A 175 -11.20 4.81 -17.70
N HIS A 176 -12.20 5.27 -18.46
CA HIS A 176 -12.09 6.47 -19.30
C HIS A 176 -12.54 7.76 -18.59
N ASP A 177 -13.16 7.65 -17.42
CA ASP A 177 -13.84 8.74 -16.70
C ASP A 177 -13.07 9.22 -15.47
N LEU A 178 -11.80 8.82 -15.32
CA LEU A 178 -10.94 9.25 -14.20
C LEU A 178 -10.73 10.77 -14.22
N LYS A 179 -10.68 11.38 -13.02
CA LYS A 179 -10.51 12.83 -12.92
C LYS A 179 -9.13 13.26 -13.44
N PRO A 180 -9.06 14.31 -14.28
CA PRO A 180 -7.80 14.80 -14.82
C PRO A 180 -6.87 15.32 -13.72
N GLY A 181 -5.58 15.47 -14.08
CA GLY A 181 -4.57 16.00 -13.17
C GLY A 181 -4.81 17.45 -12.72
N GLY A 182 -4.09 17.82 -11.66
CA GLY A 182 -4.14 19.14 -11.03
C GLY A 182 -3.36 20.23 -11.76
N ALA A 183 -3.23 21.40 -11.10
CA ALA A 183 -2.50 22.56 -11.61
C ALA A 183 -0.97 22.38 -11.55
N ALA A 184 -0.20 23.30 -12.15
CA ALA A 184 1.26 23.26 -12.15
C ALA A 184 1.86 23.25 -10.73
N ALA A 185 2.89 22.41 -10.54
CA ALA A 185 3.56 22.25 -9.25
C ALA A 185 4.32 23.52 -8.84
N GLY A 186 4.30 23.82 -7.54
CA GLY A 186 5.18 24.85 -6.97
C GLY A 186 6.66 24.49 -7.09
N LYS A 187 7.53 25.51 -6.99
CA LYS A 187 8.98 25.28 -6.87
C LYS A 187 9.30 24.51 -5.59
N LEU A 188 10.24 23.59 -5.66
CA LEU A 188 10.73 22.85 -4.49
C LEU A 188 11.39 23.82 -3.49
N GLN A 189 10.94 23.76 -2.24
CA GLN A 189 11.51 24.48 -1.10
C GLN A 189 12.04 23.47 -0.06
N TRP A 190 12.87 23.94 0.86
CA TRP A 190 13.40 23.11 1.95
C TRP A 190 12.81 23.52 3.29
N VAL A 191 12.05 22.62 3.90
CA VAL A 191 11.43 22.80 5.22
C VAL A 191 12.39 22.28 6.28
N ARG A 192 12.68 23.09 7.31
CA ARG A 192 13.68 22.79 8.34
C ARG A 192 13.07 22.17 9.58
N PHE A 193 13.70 21.15 10.11
CA PHE A 193 13.32 20.49 11.35
C PHE A 193 14.50 20.50 12.32
N PRO A 194 14.33 21.02 13.55
CA PRO A 194 15.41 21.07 14.53
C PRO A 194 15.76 19.66 15.04
N ALA A 195 17.01 19.47 15.44
CA ALA A 195 17.44 18.26 16.13
C ALA A 195 16.65 18.04 17.43
N GLY A 196 16.63 16.79 17.90
CA GLY A 196 16.24 16.50 19.28
C GLY A 196 15.68 15.09 19.48
N LEU A 197 15.36 14.82 20.75
CA LEU A 197 14.65 13.62 21.14
C LEU A 197 13.18 13.71 20.67
N ARG A 198 12.73 12.72 19.94
CA ARG A 198 11.38 12.61 19.37
C ARG A 198 10.76 11.28 19.78
N HIS A 199 9.44 11.19 19.64
CA HIS A 199 8.72 9.93 19.83
C HIS A 199 8.11 9.52 18.51
N VAL A 200 8.38 8.28 18.10
CA VAL A 200 7.84 7.66 16.88
C VAL A 200 7.13 6.35 17.20
N GLY A 201 6.21 5.94 16.34
CA GLY A 201 5.33 4.79 16.53
C GLY A 201 3.98 5.14 17.14
N HIS A 202 3.03 4.25 16.91
CA HIS A 202 1.62 4.43 17.26
C HIS A 202 1.39 4.42 18.78
N THR A 203 0.46 5.28 19.21
CA THR A 203 -0.09 5.35 20.57
C THR A 203 -1.60 5.53 20.50
N GLY A 204 -2.30 5.15 21.56
CA GLY A 204 -3.76 5.25 21.63
C GLY A 204 -4.46 3.90 21.48
N GLU A 205 -5.78 3.99 21.37
CA GLU A 205 -6.70 2.83 21.28
C GLU A 205 -7.18 2.58 19.85
N ASP A 206 -6.94 3.52 18.93
CA ASP A 206 -7.27 3.38 17.51
C ASP A 206 -6.46 2.24 16.85
N PHE A 207 -6.94 1.78 15.70
CA PHE A 207 -6.25 0.73 14.96
C PHE A 207 -4.85 1.18 14.52
N ALA A 208 -3.89 0.26 14.66
CA ALA A 208 -2.60 0.31 13.98
C ALA A 208 -2.07 -1.10 13.85
N PHE A 209 -1.29 -1.36 12.81
CA PHE A 209 -0.61 -2.64 12.68
C PHE A 209 0.41 -2.82 13.81
N ASP A 210 0.68 -4.07 14.18
CA ASP A 210 1.65 -4.41 15.22
C ASP A 210 3.05 -3.85 14.93
N CYS A 211 3.44 -3.75 13.65
CA CYS A 211 4.71 -3.17 13.21
C CYS A 211 4.86 -1.66 13.47
N GLU A 212 3.76 -0.96 13.76
CA GLU A 212 3.75 0.47 14.12
C GLU A 212 3.97 0.66 15.64
N ARG A 213 3.99 -0.44 16.41
CA ARG A 213 4.06 -0.44 17.88
C ARG A 213 5.36 -1.12 18.38
N PRO A 214 5.84 -0.79 19.59
CA PRO A 214 5.35 0.28 20.47
C PRO A 214 5.93 1.65 20.09
N ARG A 215 5.26 2.71 20.56
CA ARG A 215 5.83 4.07 20.55
C ARG A 215 7.11 4.12 21.39
N HIS A 216 8.18 4.66 20.82
CA HIS A 216 9.49 4.71 21.45
C HIS A 216 10.21 6.02 21.14
N ARG A 217 11.32 6.26 21.86
CA ARG A 217 12.12 7.48 21.71
C ARG A 217 13.25 7.25 20.72
N VAL A 218 13.46 8.24 19.84
CA VAL A 218 14.58 8.28 18.89
C VAL A 218 15.18 9.68 18.88
N PHE A 219 16.49 9.79 18.74
CA PHE A 219 17.14 11.07 18.51
C PHE A 219 17.25 11.31 17.00
N VAL A 220 16.75 12.45 16.55
CA VAL A 220 16.83 12.88 15.15
C VAL A 220 17.73 14.12 15.09
N GLU A 221 18.72 14.11 14.21
CA GLU A 221 19.58 15.28 13.95
C GLU A 221 18.79 16.39 13.25
N ALA A 222 19.34 17.59 13.16
CA ALA A 222 18.69 18.67 12.42
C ALA A 222 18.72 18.33 10.91
N PHE A 223 17.56 18.39 10.25
CA PHE A 223 17.43 18.01 8.85
C PHE A 223 16.50 18.96 8.10
N GLN A 224 16.48 18.85 6.78
CA GLN A 224 15.49 19.48 5.91
C GLN A 224 14.79 18.43 5.05
N LEU A 225 13.50 18.63 4.80
CA LEU A 225 12.75 17.90 3.77
C LEU A 225 12.40 18.81 2.60
N ALA A 226 12.37 18.25 1.40
CA ALA A 226 11.76 18.89 0.26
C ALA A 226 10.27 19.13 0.53
N SER A 227 9.77 20.30 0.13
CA SER A 227 8.38 20.71 0.34
C SER A 227 7.38 19.82 -0.41
N ARG A 228 7.75 19.23 -1.54
CA ARG A 228 6.92 18.29 -2.31
C ARG A 228 7.75 17.07 -2.75
N PRO A 229 7.11 15.98 -3.21
CA PRO A 229 7.81 14.89 -3.89
C PRO A 229 8.54 15.39 -5.14
N VAL A 230 9.54 14.62 -5.58
CA VAL A 230 10.25 14.86 -6.85
C VAL A 230 9.26 14.70 -8.00
N SER A 231 9.30 15.61 -8.98
CA SER A 231 8.41 15.56 -10.14
C SER A 231 8.98 14.72 -11.29
N ASN A 232 8.11 14.32 -12.21
CA ASN A 232 8.49 13.66 -13.46
C ASN A 232 9.49 14.50 -14.27
N GLY A 233 9.35 15.83 -14.31
CA GLY A 233 10.26 16.73 -15.01
C GLY A 233 11.66 16.75 -14.40
N GLU A 234 11.75 16.76 -13.07
CA GLU A 234 13.03 16.64 -12.36
C GLU A 234 13.68 15.27 -12.62
N TYR A 235 12.89 14.19 -12.60
CA TYR A 235 13.37 12.84 -12.91
C TYR A 235 13.81 12.67 -14.37
N LEU A 236 13.12 13.30 -15.31
CA LEU A 236 13.50 13.33 -16.71
C LEU A 236 14.86 14.04 -16.91
N GLN A 237 15.16 15.07 -16.12
CA GLN A 237 16.49 15.70 -16.15
C GLN A 237 17.58 14.74 -15.67
N PHE A 238 17.34 13.97 -14.60
CA PHE A 238 18.24 12.90 -14.17
C PHE A 238 18.50 11.86 -15.28
N ILE A 239 17.47 11.45 -16.01
CA ILE A 239 17.62 10.53 -17.16
C ILE A 239 18.49 11.16 -18.26
N ARG A 240 18.22 12.43 -18.61
CA ARG A 240 18.95 13.18 -19.65
C ARG A 240 20.43 13.34 -19.32
N ASP A 241 20.74 13.61 -18.05
CA ASP A 241 22.12 13.73 -17.55
C ASP A 241 22.83 12.37 -17.39
N GLY A 242 22.19 11.28 -17.80
CA GLY A 242 22.79 9.96 -17.81
C GLY A 242 22.68 9.22 -16.49
N GLY A 243 21.66 9.49 -15.69
CA GLY A 243 21.37 8.82 -14.42
C GLY A 243 21.48 7.30 -14.49
N TYR A 244 20.80 6.67 -15.45
CA TYR A 244 20.83 5.21 -15.69
C TYR A 244 22.12 4.70 -16.36
N ARG A 245 23.10 5.57 -16.64
CA ARG A 245 24.38 5.24 -17.27
C ARG A 245 25.59 5.52 -16.39
N SER A 246 25.40 6.17 -15.25
CA SER A 246 26.48 6.60 -14.35
C SER A 246 26.55 5.72 -13.11
N THR A 247 27.47 4.74 -13.10
CA THR A 247 27.68 3.78 -12.00
C THR A 247 27.87 4.46 -10.64
N ALA A 248 28.50 5.64 -10.62
CA ALA A 248 28.81 6.37 -9.40
C ALA A 248 27.57 6.87 -8.64
N LEU A 249 26.40 6.86 -9.28
CA LEU A 249 25.14 7.28 -8.66
C LEU A 249 24.41 6.15 -7.94
N TRP A 250 24.79 4.88 -8.16
CA TRP A 250 23.99 3.73 -7.73
C TRP A 250 24.68 2.93 -6.63
N LEU A 251 23.89 2.44 -5.68
CA LEU A 251 24.30 1.28 -4.87
C LEU A 251 24.64 0.08 -5.77
N ALA A 252 25.63 -0.73 -5.36
CA ALA A 252 26.15 -1.85 -6.17
C ALA A 252 25.05 -2.84 -6.58
N ASP A 253 24.23 -3.30 -5.64
CA ASP A 253 23.10 -4.21 -5.92
C ASP A 253 22.09 -3.59 -6.90
N GLY A 254 21.88 -2.28 -6.79
CA GLY A 254 21.02 -1.52 -7.69
C GLY A 254 21.58 -1.45 -9.10
N TRP A 255 22.87 -1.11 -9.23
CA TRP A 255 23.57 -1.08 -10.52
C TRP A 255 23.50 -2.43 -11.23
N ASP A 256 23.86 -3.51 -10.54
CA ASP A 256 23.83 -4.87 -11.09
C ASP A 256 22.40 -5.31 -11.46
N HIS A 257 21.39 -4.82 -10.74
CA HIS A 257 19.99 -5.08 -11.07
C HIS A 257 19.55 -4.34 -12.33
N ILE A 258 19.75 -3.02 -12.41
CA ILE A 258 19.29 -2.22 -13.56
C ILE A 258 19.98 -2.63 -14.85
N GLN A 259 21.25 -3.05 -14.80
CA GLN A 259 21.98 -3.52 -15.97
C GLN A 259 21.41 -4.84 -16.49
N ARG A 260 21.08 -5.78 -15.59
CA ARG A 260 20.44 -7.06 -15.96
C ARG A 260 19.02 -6.86 -16.49
N ALA A 261 18.27 -5.94 -15.90
CA ALA A 261 16.88 -5.69 -16.24
C ALA A 261 16.70 -4.71 -17.42
N GLY A 262 17.77 -4.00 -17.83
CA GLY A 262 17.76 -3.06 -18.93
C GLY A 262 16.94 -1.80 -18.68
N TRP A 263 16.78 -1.37 -17.43
CA TRP A 263 15.96 -0.21 -17.08
C TRP A 263 16.61 1.10 -17.52
N GLN A 264 15.80 2.01 -18.08
CA GLN A 264 16.26 3.32 -18.58
C GLN A 264 15.34 4.48 -18.19
N ALA A 265 14.22 4.19 -17.55
CA ALA A 265 13.19 5.12 -17.10
C ALA A 265 12.28 4.40 -16.09
N PRO A 266 11.47 5.13 -15.30
CA PRO A 266 10.44 4.59 -14.41
C PRO A 266 9.53 3.58 -15.10
N LEU A 267 8.96 2.65 -14.33
CA LEU A 267 8.07 1.64 -14.89
C LEU A 267 6.82 2.33 -15.48
N TYR A 268 6.39 1.88 -16.66
CA TYR A 268 5.30 2.45 -17.48
C TYR A 268 5.62 3.70 -18.30
N TRP A 269 6.82 4.27 -18.19
CA TRP A 269 7.27 5.30 -19.13
C TRP A 269 7.59 4.67 -20.48
N LEU A 270 7.01 5.22 -21.54
CA LEU A 270 7.23 4.83 -22.93
C LEU A 270 7.89 5.97 -23.68
N ARG A 271 8.92 5.65 -24.45
CA ARG A 271 9.57 6.61 -25.34
C ARG A 271 9.01 6.48 -26.76
N GLU A 272 8.42 7.55 -27.28
CA GLU A 272 7.92 7.63 -28.65
C GLU A 272 8.65 8.79 -29.37
N GLY A 273 9.74 8.47 -30.07
CA GLY A 273 10.64 9.48 -30.63
C GLY A 273 11.41 10.24 -29.54
N ASP A 274 11.21 11.55 -29.49
CA ASP A 274 11.79 12.43 -28.47
C ASP A 274 10.84 12.68 -27.28
N ASP A 275 9.59 12.25 -27.40
CA ASP A 275 8.55 12.44 -26.40
C ASP A 275 8.44 11.24 -25.45
N TRP A 276 7.91 11.50 -24.26
CA TRP A 276 7.62 10.50 -23.23
C TRP A 276 6.13 10.43 -22.97
N LEU A 277 5.61 9.21 -22.98
CA LEU A 277 4.28 8.88 -22.52
C LEU A 277 4.36 8.10 -21.21
N GLU A 278 3.27 8.10 -20.44
CA GLU A 278 3.06 7.21 -19.31
C GLU A 278 1.82 6.34 -19.55
N LEU A 279 1.92 5.03 -19.33
CA LEU A 279 0.74 4.16 -19.27
C LEU A 279 0.09 4.29 -17.89
N THR A 280 -1.17 4.75 -17.85
CA THR A 280 -1.91 4.95 -16.61
C THR A 280 -3.21 4.15 -16.62
N LEU A 281 -3.92 4.10 -15.49
CA LEU A 281 -5.23 3.45 -15.44
C LEU A 281 -6.27 4.14 -16.34
N GLY A 282 -6.01 5.40 -16.72
CA GLY A 282 -6.78 6.17 -17.71
C GLY A 282 -6.33 5.97 -19.16
N GLY A 283 -5.34 5.10 -19.41
CA GLY A 283 -4.71 4.88 -20.71
C GLY A 283 -3.38 5.61 -20.89
N PRO A 284 -2.76 5.50 -22.08
CA PRO A 284 -1.54 6.23 -22.42
C PRO A 284 -1.79 7.74 -22.46
N ARG A 285 -0.90 8.52 -21.86
CA ARG A 285 -0.92 10.00 -21.94
C ARG A 285 0.48 10.57 -22.02
N GLU A 286 0.58 11.82 -22.44
CA GLU A 286 1.82 12.59 -22.32
C GLU A 286 2.26 12.64 -20.85
N LEU A 287 3.57 12.57 -20.63
CA LEU A 287 4.16 12.62 -19.31
C LEU A 287 3.92 14.01 -18.68
N ASP A 288 3.13 14.05 -17.61
CA ASP A 288 2.91 15.26 -16.81
C ASP A 288 4.19 15.58 -16.02
N LEU A 289 4.93 16.60 -16.44
CA LEU A 289 6.23 16.97 -15.86
C LEU A 289 6.14 17.52 -14.42
N ASP A 290 4.96 17.94 -13.98
CA ASP A 290 4.75 18.54 -12.66
C ASP A 290 4.21 17.52 -11.64
N ALA A 291 3.62 16.42 -12.09
CA ALA A 291 3.19 15.33 -11.21
C ALA A 291 4.39 14.64 -10.53
N PRO A 292 4.22 14.11 -9.29
CA PRO A 292 5.22 13.27 -8.64
C PRO A 292 5.66 12.10 -9.51
N VAL A 293 6.98 11.87 -9.60
CA VAL A 293 7.49 10.66 -10.24
C VAL A 293 7.07 9.43 -9.46
N CYS A 294 6.65 8.40 -10.19
CA CYS A 294 6.04 7.20 -9.63
C CYS A 294 6.64 5.93 -10.25
N HIS A 295 6.34 4.79 -9.62
CA HIS A 295 6.80 3.46 -10.03
C HIS A 295 8.33 3.32 -10.07
N LEU A 296 8.97 3.92 -9.07
CA LEU A 296 10.40 3.82 -8.82
C LEU A 296 10.74 2.68 -7.87
N SER A 297 11.84 2.01 -8.13
CA SER A 297 12.51 1.14 -7.15
C SER A 297 13.18 1.97 -6.07
N TYR A 298 13.51 1.35 -4.94
CA TYR A 298 14.34 2.01 -3.92
C TYR A 298 15.67 2.46 -4.51
N PHE A 299 16.28 1.62 -5.37
CA PHE A 299 17.56 1.94 -6.01
C PHE A 299 17.47 3.13 -6.96
N GLU A 300 16.37 3.26 -7.72
CA GLU A 300 16.11 4.43 -8.56
C GLU A 300 15.91 5.71 -7.74
N ALA A 301 15.21 5.61 -6.60
CA ALA A 301 15.00 6.74 -5.70
C ALA A 301 16.30 7.19 -5.02
N GLU A 302 17.13 6.25 -4.56
CA GLU A 302 18.43 6.53 -3.96
C GLU A 302 19.38 7.16 -4.98
N ALA A 303 19.47 6.59 -6.19
CA ALA A 303 20.35 7.11 -7.23
C ALA A 303 19.98 8.53 -7.67
N PHE A 304 18.67 8.83 -7.75
CA PHE A 304 18.21 10.18 -7.98
C PHE A 304 18.60 11.12 -6.82
N ALA A 305 18.40 10.71 -5.57
CA ALA A 305 18.75 11.52 -4.41
C ALA A 305 20.25 11.85 -4.38
N THR A 306 21.10 10.87 -4.70
CA THR A 306 22.55 11.05 -4.84
C THR A 306 22.89 12.02 -5.97
N TRP A 307 22.26 11.91 -7.14
CA TRP A 307 22.43 12.87 -8.25
C TRP A 307 22.02 14.29 -7.85
N ALA A 308 20.92 14.43 -7.10
CA ALA A 308 20.42 15.71 -6.60
C ALA A 308 21.24 16.30 -5.42
N GLN A 309 22.37 15.67 -5.06
CA GLN A 309 23.20 16.02 -3.91
C GLN A 309 22.38 16.11 -2.61
N ALA A 310 21.49 15.15 -2.44
CA ALA A 310 20.59 14.99 -1.31
C ALA A 310 20.63 13.53 -0.82
N ARG A 311 19.65 13.13 -0.03
CA ARG A 311 19.43 11.75 0.39
C ARG A 311 17.93 11.46 0.51
N LEU A 312 17.57 10.20 0.71
CA LEU A 312 16.24 9.85 1.18
C LEU A 312 16.10 10.17 2.69
N PRO A 313 14.91 10.56 3.18
CA PRO A 313 14.66 10.71 4.61
C PRO A 313 14.72 9.35 5.32
N ARG A 314 15.10 9.33 6.58
CA ARG A 314 14.82 8.16 7.45
C ARG A 314 13.31 8.13 7.76
N GLU A 315 12.75 6.95 8.04
CA GLU A 315 11.32 6.84 8.40
C GLU A 315 10.96 7.69 9.62
N GLU A 316 11.89 7.86 10.56
CA GLU A 316 11.69 8.66 11.77
C GLU A 316 11.73 10.17 11.47
N GLU A 317 12.54 10.61 10.51
CA GLU A 317 12.55 12.01 10.04
C GLU A 317 11.24 12.35 9.35
N TRP A 318 10.77 11.44 8.49
CA TRP A 318 9.48 11.57 7.82
C TRP A 318 8.34 11.63 8.83
N GLU A 319 8.29 10.70 9.80
CA GLU A 319 7.22 10.66 10.79
C GLU A 319 7.22 11.89 11.72
N VAL A 320 8.41 12.38 12.11
CA VAL A 320 8.52 13.61 12.89
C VAL A 320 7.96 14.81 12.12
N ALA A 321 8.23 14.88 10.82
CA ALA A 321 7.67 15.93 9.98
C ALA A 321 6.15 15.79 9.82
N ALA A 322 5.64 14.56 9.85
CA ALA A 322 4.23 14.25 9.65
C ALA A 322 3.32 14.51 10.88
N GLN A 323 3.90 14.67 12.08
CA GLN A 323 3.15 14.83 13.33
C GLN A 323 2.32 16.11 13.41
N ASP A 324 2.79 17.20 12.82
CA ASP A 324 2.15 18.51 12.86
C ASP A 324 1.38 18.85 11.56
N GLU A 325 1.35 17.92 10.61
CA GLU A 325 0.74 18.11 9.30
C GLU A 325 -0.66 17.46 9.25
N PRO A 326 -1.65 18.11 8.62
CA PRO A 326 -2.95 17.50 8.41
C PRO A 326 -2.82 16.26 7.53
N LEU A 327 -3.53 15.19 7.90
CA LEU A 327 -3.65 13.99 7.08
C LEU A 327 -4.63 14.29 5.95
N TRP A 328 -4.09 14.81 4.86
CA TRP A 328 -4.83 15.14 3.66
C TRP A 328 -3.92 15.00 2.44
N GLY A 329 -4.48 14.52 1.34
CA GLY A 329 -3.72 14.20 0.12
C GLY A 329 -4.62 13.70 -1.00
N ASN A 330 -3.98 13.24 -2.09
CA ASN A 330 -4.66 12.53 -3.16
C ASN A 330 -4.69 11.02 -2.85
N PHE A 331 -5.88 10.53 -2.52
CA PHE A 331 -6.19 9.13 -2.21
C PHE A 331 -7.19 8.55 -3.22
N VAL A 332 -7.58 7.29 -3.05
CA VAL A 332 -8.54 6.63 -3.96
C VAL A 332 -9.87 7.39 -4.06
N GLU A 333 -10.33 8.04 -2.97
CA GLU A 333 -11.57 8.81 -2.91
C GLU A 333 -11.56 10.05 -3.83
N ASN A 334 -10.38 10.56 -4.17
CA ASN A 334 -10.25 11.67 -5.11
C ASN A 334 -10.54 11.25 -6.55
N ASP A 335 -10.46 9.95 -6.87
CA ASP A 335 -10.75 9.33 -8.18
C ASP A 335 -9.82 9.80 -9.33
N HIS A 336 -8.60 10.23 -8.98
CA HIS A 336 -7.52 10.45 -9.95
C HIS A 336 -6.85 9.13 -10.35
N LEU A 337 -6.66 8.22 -9.38
CA LEU A 337 -5.95 6.92 -9.52
C LEU A 337 -4.56 7.03 -10.17
N GLN A 338 -3.92 8.17 -9.94
CA GLN A 338 -2.62 8.55 -10.46
C GLN A 338 -2.09 9.76 -9.69
N PRO A 339 -0.76 9.93 -9.57
CA PRO A 339 -0.18 11.10 -8.92
C PRO A 339 -0.54 12.38 -9.65
N VAL A 340 -0.92 13.43 -8.92
CA VAL A 340 -1.20 14.75 -9.47
C VAL A 340 -0.19 15.75 -8.96
N ALA A 341 0.07 16.80 -9.73
CA ALA A 341 0.95 17.88 -9.30
C ALA A 341 0.45 18.58 -8.02
N ALA A 342 1.40 18.96 -7.15
CA ALA A 342 1.10 19.70 -5.92
C ALA A 342 0.43 21.04 -6.26
N SER A 343 -0.60 21.42 -5.50
CA SER A 343 -1.05 22.82 -5.53
C SER A 343 0.03 23.72 -4.92
N ALA A 344 0.30 24.87 -5.55
CA ALA A 344 1.27 25.83 -5.03
C ALA A 344 0.91 26.25 -3.60
N GLY A 345 1.87 26.11 -2.68
CA GLY A 345 1.72 26.47 -1.28
C GLY A 345 3.06 26.57 -0.56
N ASP A 346 3.01 27.01 0.69
CA ASP A 346 4.16 27.01 1.60
C ASP A 346 4.13 25.74 2.47
N GLY A 347 5.29 25.37 3.04
CA GLY A 347 5.38 24.21 3.94
C GLY A 347 5.43 22.87 3.21
N LEU A 348 5.10 21.79 3.92
CA LEU A 348 5.04 20.46 3.34
C LEU A 348 3.73 20.28 2.55
N GLN A 349 3.87 19.88 1.31
CA GLN A 349 2.82 19.58 0.36
C GLN A 349 2.88 18.10 0.02
N GLN A 350 1.70 17.49 -0.15
CA GLN A 350 1.56 16.08 -0.53
C GLN A 350 2.42 15.17 0.35
N LEU A 351 2.50 15.47 1.65
CA LEU A 351 3.16 14.55 2.56
C LEU A 351 2.41 13.22 2.58
N TYR A 352 1.09 13.27 2.48
CA TYR A 352 0.25 12.10 2.29
C TYR A 352 -0.36 12.05 0.91
N GLY A 353 -0.67 10.83 0.45
CA GLY A 353 -1.28 10.57 -0.85
C GLY A 353 -0.30 10.69 -2.02
N ASP A 354 -0.83 10.59 -3.24
CA ASP A 354 -0.10 10.56 -4.51
C ASP A 354 0.84 9.36 -4.67
N VAL A 355 1.93 9.32 -3.90
CA VAL A 355 2.96 8.28 -3.97
C VAL A 355 3.44 7.88 -2.58
N TRP A 356 3.64 6.59 -2.38
CA TRP A 356 4.45 6.11 -1.26
C TRP A 356 5.88 6.63 -1.41
N GLU A 357 6.39 7.31 -0.39
CA GLU A 357 7.73 7.90 -0.40
C GLU A 357 8.75 6.91 0.16
N TRP A 358 9.72 6.49 -0.66
CA TRP A 358 10.83 5.65 -0.20
C TRP A 358 11.64 6.36 0.91
N THR A 359 11.94 5.62 1.99
CA THR A 359 12.82 6.08 3.07
C THR A 359 14.15 5.33 3.05
N ALA A 360 15.18 5.90 3.67
CA ALA A 360 16.47 5.26 3.91
C ALA A 360 16.42 4.16 4.99
N SER A 361 15.26 3.90 5.60
CA SER A 361 15.11 2.95 6.70
C SER A 361 14.75 1.55 6.21
N ALA A 362 15.53 0.56 6.65
CA ALA A 362 15.18 -0.85 6.46
C ALA A 362 13.96 -1.21 7.33
N TYR A 363 13.08 -2.05 6.81
CA TYR A 363 11.92 -2.53 7.57
C TYR A 363 12.36 -3.47 8.70
N ARG A 364 12.53 -2.89 9.88
CA ARG A 364 12.99 -3.56 11.10
C ARG A 364 11.96 -3.43 12.22
N PRO A 365 11.94 -4.36 13.19
CA PRO A 365 11.11 -4.22 14.38
C PRO A 365 11.50 -2.97 15.16
N TYR A 366 10.51 -2.21 15.63
CA TYR A 366 10.75 -1.18 16.62
C TYR A 366 11.25 -1.80 17.94
N PRO A 367 12.01 -1.04 18.77
CA PRO A 367 12.43 -1.51 20.08
C PRO A 367 11.24 -1.95 20.93
N GLY A 368 11.21 -3.21 21.33
CA GLY A 368 10.11 -3.79 22.10
C GLY A 368 8.92 -4.30 21.28
N PHE A 369 9.02 -4.34 19.94
CA PHE A 369 8.03 -4.97 19.07
C PHE A 369 7.74 -6.41 19.52
N SER A 370 6.47 -6.78 19.49
CA SER A 370 5.99 -8.14 19.72
C SER A 370 4.91 -8.44 18.68
N PRO A 371 4.98 -9.58 17.97
CA PRO A 371 3.96 -9.93 16.99
C PRO A 371 2.63 -10.24 17.67
N LEU A 372 1.54 -10.22 16.89
CA LEU A 372 0.24 -10.71 17.33
C LEU A 372 0.28 -12.18 17.78
N GLY A 373 -0.69 -12.60 18.58
CA GLY A 373 -0.83 -13.99 19.02
C GLY A 373 -1.31 -14.94 17.92
N GLY A 374 -0.98 -16.23 18.05
CA GLY A 374 -1.44 -17.28 17.15
C GLY A 374 -0.97 -17.11 15.70
N SER A 375 -1.78 -17.57 14.73
CA SER A 375 -1.44 -17.45 13.31
C SER A 375 -1.34 -16.02 12.81
N LEU A 376 -2.09 -15.09 13.42
CA LEU A 376 -2.02 -13.67 13.07
C LEU A 376 -0.65 -13.05 13.37
N GLY A 377 0.19 -13.67 14.21
CA GLY A 377 1.58 -13.24 14.42
C GLY A 377 2.48 -13.31 13.19
N GLU A 378 2.06 -14.04 12.15
CA GLU A 378 2.75 -14.09 10.86
C GLU A 378 2.47 -12.87 9.96
N TYR A 379 1.61 -11.94 10.38
CA TYR A 379 1.17 -10.82 9.53
C TYR A 379 2.35 -9.92 9.10
N ASN A 380 3.17 -9.45 10.04
CA ASN A 380 4.22 -8.47 9.76
C ASN A 380 5.63 -8.94 10.13
N GLY A 381 5.82 -9.49 11.34
CA GLY A 381 7.15 -9.71 11.92
C GLY A 381 8.09 -10.57 11.07
N LYS A 382 7.58 -11.59 10.38
CA LYS A 382 8.39 -12.48 9.52
C LYS A 382 8.95 -11.81 8.27
N PHE A 383 8.44 -10.64 7.90
CA PHE A 383 8.84 -9.88 6.72
C PHE A 383 9.88 -8.79 7.02
N MET A 384 10.30 -8.62 8.29
CA MET A 384 11.26 -7.60 8.75
C MET A 384 12.72 -7.94 8.41
N SER A 385 13.00 -8.24 7.14
CA SER A 385 14.34 -8.48 6.60
C SER A 385 14.36 -8.26 5.08
N GLY A 386 15.39 -7.56 4.59
CA GLY A 386 15.63 -7.37 3.15
C GLY A 386 14.67 -6.40 2.45
N GLN A 387 13.83 -5.69 3.20
CA GLN A 387 12.85 -4.72 2.67
C GLN A 387 13.11 -3.32 3.21
N MET A 388 12.65 -2.31 2.49
CA MET A 388 12.78 -0.89 2.84
C MET A 388 11.41 -0.30 3.14
N VAL A 389 11.36 0.69 4.03
CA VAL A 389 10.12 1.33 4.46
C VAL A 389 9.72 2.44 3.49
N LEU A 390 8.42 2.54 3.21
CA LEU A 390 7.78 3.68 2.55
C LEU A 390 6.69 4.30 3.44
N ARG A 391 6.46 5.61 3.28
CA ARG A 391 5.50 6.39 4.07
C ARG A 391 4.58 7.24 3.20
N GLY A 392 3.47 7.72 3.76
CA GLY A 392 2.57 8.71 3.13
C GLY A 392 1.27 8.19 2.50
N GLY A 393 1.19 6.92 2.10
CA GLY A 393 0.08 6.46 1.26
C GLY A 393 0.27 6.88 -0.20
N SER A 394 -0.61 6.41 -1.09
CA SER A 394 -0.59 6.75 -2.51
C SER A 394 -1.98 7.16 -3.01
N CYS A 395 -2.06 7.58 -4.28
CA CYS A 395 -3.32 7.81 -5.00
C CYS A 395 -4.23 6.56 -5.13
N ALA A 396 -3.74 5.38 -4.76
CA ALA A 396 -4.50 4.13 -4.69
C ALA A 396 -4.84 3.69 -3.26
N THR A 397 -4.29 4.36 -2.24
CA THR A 397 -4.57 4.06 -0.83
C THR A 397 -5.90 4.70 -0.42
N PRO A 398 -6.79 3.99 0.32
CA PRO A 398 -7.95 4.61 0.97
C PRO A 398 -7.56 5.65 2.01
N GLU A 399 -8.23 6.81 2.03
CA GLU A 399 -7.94 7.90 2.96
C GLU A 399 -8.04 7.46 4.44
N ASP A 400 -9.01 6.61 4.78
CA ASP A 400 -9.20 6.09 6.15
C ASP A 400 -8.22 4.94 6.52
N HIS A 401 -7.33 4.53 5.61
CA HIS A 401 -6.31 3.50 5.84
C HIS A 401 -4.93 4.04 6.21
N VAL A 402 -4.61 5.29 5.86
CA VAL A 402 -3.28 5.86 6.11
C VAL A 402 -3.20 6.48 7.50
N ARG A 403 -2.00 6.48 8.08
CA ARG A 403 -1.69 7.07 9.39
C ARG A 403 -0.30 7.71 9.32
N PRO A 404 0.00 8.72 10.16
CA PRO A 404 1.36 9.24 10.31
C PRO A 404 2.35 8.14 10.66
N THR A 405 1.91 7.08 11.36
CA THR A 405 2.74 5.94 11.82
C THR A 405 2.77 4.75 10.85
N TYR A 406 2.00 4.79 9.75
CA TYR A 406 1.86 3.64 8.84
C TYR A 406 3.16 3.27 8.16
N ARG A 407 3.62 2.03 8.31
CA ARG A 407 4.87 1.54 7.70
C ARG A 407 4.57 0.58 6.55
N ASN A 408 4.56 1.08 5.32
CA ASN A 408 4.56 0.21 4.16
C ASN A 408 5.97 -0.32 3.91
N PHE A 409 6.10 -1.49 3.27
CA PHE A 409 7.40 -2.11 3.04
C PHE A 409 7.41 -2.95 1.77
N PHE A 410 8.48 -2.81 0.99
CA PHE A 410 8.71 -3.59 -0.22
C PHE A 410 10.19 -3.90 -0.39
N TYR A 411 10.51 -4.92 -1.20
CA TYR A 411 11.89 -5.20 -1.56
C TYR A 411 12.46 -4.08 -2.45
N PRO A 412 13.77 -3.77 -2.32
CA PRO A 412 14.39 -2.64 -3.03
C PRO A 412 14.23 -2.61 -4.54
N THR A 413 14.05 -3.77 -5.18
CA THR A 413 13.92 -3.91 -6.64
C THR A 413 12.50 -3.73 -7.16
N MET A 414 11.50 -3.68 -6.29
CA MET A 414 10.09 -3.64 -6.68
C MET A 414 9.70 -2.25 -7.18
N ARG A 415 8.86 -2.19 -8.23
CA ARG A 415 8.51 -0.93 -8.95
C ARG A 415 7.02 -0.77 -9.27
N TRP A 416 6.22 -1.83 -9.19
CA TRP A 416 4.84 -1.76 -9.68
C TRP A 416 3.91 -1.01 -8.73
N GLN A 417 4.28 -0.91 -7.46
CA GLN A 417 3.63 -0.07 -6.49
C GLN A 417 3.70 1.41 -6.88
N PHE A 418 2.77 2.22 -6.38
CA PHE A 418 2.77 3.67 -6.58
C PHE A 418 3.82 4.36 -5.70
N SER A 419 5.11 4.07 -5.93
CA SER A 419 6.23 4.60 -5.14
C SER A 419 7.02 5.68 -5.86
N GLY A 420 7.27 6.77 -5.15
CA GLY A 420 8.08 7.91 -5.56
C GLY A 420 9.14 8.21 -4.50
N LEU A 421 9.54 9.49 -4.43
CA LEU A 421 10.50 9.94 -3.43
C LEU A 421 10.30 11.41 -3.04
N ARG A 422 10.68 11.70 -1.80
CA ARG A 422 10.90 13.04 -1.27
C ARG A 422 12.36 13.14 -0.82
N LEU A 423 13.00 14.26 -1.13
CA LEU A 423 14.40 14.46 -0.76
C LEU A 423 14.53 14.97 0.68
N ALA A 424 15.63 14.59 1.31
CA ALA A 424 16.10 15.12 2.58
C ALA A 424 17.55 15.61 2.49
N LYS A 425 17.94 16.53 3.37
CA LYS A 425 19.31 17.04 3.54
C LYS A 425 19.65 17.23 5.01
N GLU A 426 20.94 17.11 5.34
CA GLU A 426 21.47 17.59 6.62
C GLU A 426 21.46 19.13 6.65
N LEU A 427 21.38 19.71 7.86
CA LEU A 427 21.39 21.16 8.09
C LEU A 427 22.78 21.77 8.33
#